data_AF-A0AAD7F2M1-F1
#
_entry.id   AF-A0AAD7F2M1-F1
#
_cell.length_a   1.000
_cell.length_b   1.000
_cell.length_c   1.000
_cell.angle_alpha   90.00
_cell.angle_beta   90.00
_cell.angle_gamma   90.00
#
_symmetry.space_group_name_H-M   'P 1'
#
loop_
_entity.id
_entity.type
_entity.pdbx_description
1 polymer ?
#
loop_
_entity_poly.entity_id
_entity_poly.type
_entity_poly.pdbx_seq_one_letter_code
_entity_poly.pdbx_strand_id
1 'polypeptide(L)' 'EADVWSGRKHRNILPLLGVWEDLAPQLALVSPFCEFGHVGGYLGEHPEASRETLALGVGSGLQFLHVNGIVHGDLK' A
#
# COMPACT_ATOMS: atom_id res chain seq x y z
N GLU A 1 -9.39 -2.18 -9.32
CA GLU A 1 -8.54 -2.01 -8.13
C GLU A 1 -8.59 -3.24 -7.21
N ALA A 2 -9.76 -3.60 -6.67
CA ALA A 2 -9.93 -4.78 -5.83
C ALA A 2 -9.34 -6.07 -6.43
N ASP A 3 -9.64 -6.39 -7.69
CA ASP A 3 -9.13 -7.62 -8.33
C ASP A 3 -7.60 -7.64 -8.52
N VAL A 4 -7.02 -6.48 -8.83
CA VAL A 4 -5.57 -6.33 -9.01
C VAL A 4 -4.86 -6.48 -7.67
N TRP A 5 -5.45 -5.88 -6.62
CA TRP A 5 -4.90 -5.84 -5.27
C TRP A 5 -5.13 -7.15 -4.48
N SER A 6 -6.25 -7.82 -4.72
CA SER A 6 -6.62 -9.05 -4.03
C SER A 6 -5.58 -10.15 -4.21
N GLY A 7 -5.29 -10.87 -3.12
CA GLY A 7 -4.35 -11.99 -3.12
C GLY A 7 -2.87 -11.62 -3.26
N ARG A 8 -2.50 -10.34 -3.34
CA ARG A 8 -1.09 -9.90 -3.43
C ARG A 8 -0.43 -9.93 -2.06
N LYS A 9 0.41 -10.94 -1.84
CA LYS A 9 1.12 -11.16 -0.56
C LYS A 9 2.59 -10.79 -0.70
N HIS A 10 2.93 -9.61 -0.20
CA HIS A 10 4.32 -9.14 -0.11
C HIS A 10 4.44 -8.18 1.08
N ARG A 11 5.59 -8.17 1.78
CA ARG A 11 5.79 -7.38 3.00
C ARG A 11 5.65 -5.86 2.82
N ASN A 12 5.85 -5.38 1.58
CA ASN A 12 5.74 -3.97 1.19
C ASN A 12 4.51 -3.68 0.32
N ILE A 13 3.51 -4.55 0.34
CA ILE A 13 2.19 -4.33 -0.27
C ILE A 13 1.16 -4.42 0.85
N LEU A 14 0.42 -3.32 1.09
CA LEU A 14 -0.65 -3.31 2.08
C LEU A 14 -1.66 -4.40 1.73
N PRO A 15 -2.13 -5.26 2.64
CA PRO A 15 -3.08 -6.30 2.27
C PRO A 15 -4.49 -5.73 2.15
N LEU A 16 -5.23 -6.18 1.13
CA LEU A 16 -6.68 -6.02 1.05
C LEU A 16 -7.34 -7.13 1.89
N LEU A 17 -8.01 -6.75 2.97
CA LEU A 17 -8.72 -7.67 3.86
C LEU A 17 -10.08 -8.10 3.29
N GLY A 18 -10.70 -7.24 2.49
CA GLY A 18 -11.96 -7.55 1.83
C GLY A 18 -12.65 -6.32 1.26
N VAL A 19 -13.89 -6.53 0.86
CA VAL A 19 -14.81 -5.49 0.41
C VAL A 19 -15.98 -5.44 1.38
N TRP A 20 -16.35 -4.23 1.80
CA TRP A 20 -17.54 -3.98 2.59
C TRP A 20 -18.67 -3.54 1.66
N GLU A 21 -19.71 -4.37 1.55
CA GLU A 21 -20.82 -4.19 0.61
C GLU A 21 -22.05 -3.54 1.26
N ASP A 22 -22.14 -3.49 2.59
CA ASP A 22 -23.29 -2.93 3.32
C ASP A 22 -23.35 -1.38 3.27
N LEU A 23 -22.47 -0.73 2.51
CA LEU A 23 -22.42 0.73 2.33
C LEU A 23 -23.18 1.18 1.05
N ALA A 24 -24.24 0.44 0.67
CA ALA A 24 -24.97 0.67 -0.57
C ALA A 24 -25.36 2.15 -0.77
N PRO A 25 -25.18 2.71 -2.00
CA PRO A 25 -24.78 2.04 -3.24
C PRO A 25 -23.27 1.89 -3.43
N GLN A 26 -22.45 2.24 -2.42
CA GLN A 26 -21.00 2.26 -2.51
C GLN A 26 -20.40 0.96 -1.98
N LEU A 27 -19.20 0.63 -2.48
CA LEU A 27 -18.35 -0.41 -1.94
C LEU A 27 -17.17 0.26 -1.24
N ALA A 28 -16.73 -0.30 -0.11
CA ALA A 28 -15.50 0.13 0.54
C ALA A 28 -14.45 -0.98 0.53
N LEU A 29 -13.20 -0.63 0.24
CA LEU A 29 -12.07 -1.54 0.37
C LEU A 29 -11.56 -1.50 1.80
N VAL A 30 -11.39 -2.68 2.41
CA VAL A 30 -10.96 -2.81 3.81
C VAL A 30 -9.51 -3.24 3.85
N SER A 31 -8.67 -2.50 4.56
CA SER A 31 -7.24 -2.81 4.77
C SER A 31 -6.84 -2.56 6.23
N PRO A 32 -5.69 -3.08 6.71
CA PRO A 32 -5.20 -2.74 8.04
C PRO A 32 -4.99 -1.24 8.18
N PHE A 33 -5.27 -0.73 9.38
CA PHE A 33 -5.01 0.67 9.69
C PHE A 33 -3.50 0.94 9.75
N CYS A 34 -3.03 1.89 8.95
CA CYS A 34 -1.66 2.38 9.00
C CYS A 34 -1.57 3.48 10.06
N GLU A 35 -1.21 3.11 11.30
CA GLU A 35 -1.13 4.03 12.44
C GLU A 35 -0.30 5.30 12.16
N PHE A 36 0.81 5.15 11.45
CA PHE A 36 1.71 6.24 11.09
C PHE A 36 1.33 7.02 9.82
N GLY A 37 0.17 6.73 9.23
CA GLY A 37 -0.32 7.41 8.04
C GLY A 37 0.60 7.27 6.82
N HIS A 38 0.73 8.37 6.05
CA HIS A 38 1.55 8.40 4.84
C HIS A 38 2.99 8.84 5.14
N VAL A 39 3.92 8.45 4.25
CA VAL A 39 5.36 8.65 4.44
C VAL A 39 5.77 10.11 4.67
N GLY A 40 5.11 11.06 4.02
CA GLY A 40 5.37 12.49 4.22
C GLY A 40 5.08 12.98 5.63
N GLY A 41 3.96 12.53 6.23
CA GLY A 41 3.60 12.86 7.62
C GLY A 41 4.55 12.17 8.59
N TYR A 42 4.78 10.87 8.38
CA TYR A 42 5.72 10.08 9.17
C TYR A 42 7.13 10.71 9.22
N LEU A 43 7.68 11.13 8.07
CA LEU A 43 8.99 11.78 8.02
C LEU A 43 9.01 13.19 8.63
N GLY A 44 7.86 13.84 8.74
CA GLY A 44 7.72 15.11 9.46
C GLY A 44 7.81 14.92 10.97
N GLU A 45 7.24 13.83 11.49
CA GLU A 45 7.28 13.48 12.91
C GLU A 45 8.57 12.75 13.32
N HIS A 46 9.17 11.99 12.40
CA HIS A 46 10.38 11.18 12.59
C HIS A 46 11.49 11.58 11.59
N PRO A 47 12.10 12.77 11.73
CA PRO A 47 13.10 13.26 10.78
C PRO A 47 14.37 12.38 10.71
N GLU A 48 14.65 11.61 11.76
CA GLU A 48 15.75 10.65 11.87
C GLU A 48 15.52 9.34 11.11
N ALA A 49 14.28 9.05 10.70
CA ALA A 49 13.97 7.83 9.99
C ALA A 49 14.75 7.75 8.66
N SER A 50 15.32 6.57 8.38
CA SER A 50 16.09 6.34 7.16
C SER A 50 15.20 6.36 5.93
N ARG A 51 15.29 7.47 5.18
CA ARG A 51 14.63 7.64 3.87
C ARG A 51 15.05 6.54 2.88
N GLU A 52 16.31 6.12 2.95
CA GLU A 52 16.88 5.04 2.14
C GLU A 52 16.16 3.71 2.41
N THR A 53 15.98 3.36 3.68
CA THR A 53 15.27 2.14 4.08
C THR A 53 13.81 2.15 3.60
N LEU A 54 13.13 3.28 3.73
CA LEU A 54 11.75 3.45 3.26
C LEU A 54 11.67 3.30 1.73
N ALA A 55 12.57 3.97 0.99
CA ALA A 55 12.64 3.89 -0.46
C ALA A 55 12.95 2.48 -0.95
N LEU A 56 13.83 1.74 -0.28
CA LEU A 56 14.10 0.33 -0.57
C LEU A 56 12.85 -0.54 -0.36
N GLY A 57 12.06 -0.27 0.68
CA GLY A 57 10.77 -0.93 0.90
C GLY A 57 9.79 -0.70 -0.26
N VAL A 58 9.65 0.56 -0.69
CA VAL A 58 8.83 0.92 -1.87
C VAL A 58 9.33 0.20 -3.12
N GLY A 59 10.64 0.24 -3.38
CA GLY A 59 11.26 -0.45 -4.52
C GLY A 59 11.02 -1.95 -4.51
N SER A 60 11.10 -2.59 -3.35
CA SER A 60 10.80 -4.03 -3.19
C SER A 60 9.34 -4.35 -3.50
N GLY A 61 8.40 -3.51 -3.05
CA GLY A 61 6.98 -3.63 -3.42
C GLY A 61 6.74 -3.46 -4.92
N LEU A 62 7.34 -2.45 -5.54
CA LEU A 62 7.22 -2.21 -6.98
C LEU A 62 7.83 -3.33 -7.80
N GLN A 63 8.99 -3.86 -7.40
CA GLN A 63 9.59 -5.02 -8.06
C GLN A 63 8.63 -6.21 -8.04
N PHE A 64 8.02 -6.50 -6.89
CA PHE A 64 7.02 -7.56 -6.78
C PHE A 64 5.84 -7.33 -7.74
N LEU A 65 5.30 -6.10 -7.81
CA LEU A 65 4.21 -5.77 -8.72
C LEU A 65 4.61 -5.97 -10.19
N HIS A 66 5.77 -5.44 -10.59
CA HIS A 66 6.25 -5.50 -11.96
C HIS A 66 6.54 -6.94 -12.43
N VAL A 67 7.11 -7.78 -11.56
CA VAL A 67 7.30 -9.23 -11.85
C VAL A 67 5.96 -9.94 -12.11
N ASN A 68 4.89 -9.46 -11.49
CA ASN A 68 3.53 -9.97 -11.68
C ASN A 68 2.74 -9.22 -12.79
N GLY A 69 3.41 -8.38 -13.59
CA GLY A 69 2.79 -7.65 -14.70
C GLY A 69 1.86 -6.52 -14.27
N ILE A 70 1.99 -6.02 -13.04
CA ILE A 70 1.13 -4.95 -12.50
C ILE A 70 1.92 -3.65 -12.46
N VAL A 71 1.38 -2.60 -13.05
CA VAL A 71 1.89 -1.21 -12.93
C VAL A 71 1.05 -0.48 -11.90
N HIS A 72 1.69 0.13 -10.89
CA HIS A 72 0.97 0.86 -9.83
C HIS A 72 0.16 2.06 -10.35
N GLY A 73 0.72 2.82 -11.30
CA GLY A 73 0.02 3.91 -12.00
C GLY A 73 -0.03 5.24 -11.25
N ASP A 74 -0.04 5.25 -9.92
CA ASP A 74 -0.14 6.50 -9.12
C ASP A 74 0.82 6.58 -7.93
N LEU A 75 2.11 6.27 -8.15
CA LEU A 75 3.12 6.38 -7.08
C LEU A 75 3.47 7.86 -6.80
N LYS A 76 3.42 8.28 -5.53
CA LYS A 76 3.72 9.65 -5.07
C LYS A 76 4.45 9.67 -3.73
#